data_AF-A0A3C0IWF1-F1
#
_entry.id   AF-A0A3C0IWF1-F1
#
_cell.length_a   1.000
_cell.length_b   1.000
_cell.length_c   1.000
_cell.angle_alpha   90.00
_cell.angle_beta   90.00
_cell.angle_gamma   90.00
#
_symmetry.space_group_name_H-M   'P 1'
#
loop_
_entity.id
_entity.type
_entity.pdbx_description
1 polymer ?
#
loop_
_entity_poly.entity_id
_entity_poly.type
_entity_poly.pdbx_seq_one_letter_code
_entity_poly.pdbx_strand_id
1 'polypeptide(L)' 'MLELEGVTVRFGGLVAVNSLSFEVQEGTIHGLIGPNGAG' A
#
# COMPACT_ATOMS: atom_id res chain seq x y z
N MET A 1 2.78 11.63 11.21
CA MET A 1 2.86 10.17 11.08
C MET A 1 1.64 9.67 10.33
N LEU A 2 1.81 8.87 9.29
CA LEU A 2 0.75 8.18 8.55
C LEU A 2 0.88 6.69 8.81
N GLU A 3 -0.24 6.00 9.05
CA GLU A 3 -0.29 4.57 9.33
C GLU A 3 -1.41 3.92 8.52
N LEU A 4 -1.09 2.77 7.92
CA LEU A 4 -1.99 1.89 7.20
C LEU A 4 -1.94 0.53 7.88
N GLU A 5 -3.09 -0.02 8.24
CA GLU A 5 -3.20 -1.34 8.87
C GLU A 5 -4.11 -2.25 8.06
N GLY A 6 -3.58 -3.37 7.56
CA GLY A 6 -4.37 -4.43 6.92
C GLY A 6 -5.19 -3.98 5.71
N VAL A 7 -4.75 -2.93 5.01
CA VAL A 7 -5.54 -2.30 3.94
C VAL A 7 -5.66 -3.25 2.76
N THR A 8 -6.90 -3.45 2.31
CA THR A 8 -7.22 -4.26 1.13
C THR A 8 -7.98 -3.41 0.12
N VAL A 9 -7.50 -3.35 -1.11
CA VAL A 9 -8.12 -2.59 -2.21
C VAL A 9 -8.61 -3.58 -3.26
N ARG A 10 -9.88 -3.42 -3.69
CA ARG A 10 -10.54 -4.30 -4.66
C ARG A 10 -11.15 -3.50 -5.80
N PHE A 11 -11.00 -4.02 -7.01
CA PHE A 11 -11.67 -3.53 -8.22
C PHE A 11 -12.50 -4.67 -8.82
N GLY A 12 -13.81 -4.65 -8.55
CA GLY A 12 -14.69 -5.78 -8.87
C GLY A 12 -14.22 -7.06 -8.19
N GLY A 13 -13.95 -8.11 -8.98
CA GLY A 13 -13.43 -9.39 -8.48
C GLY A 13 -11.91 -9.42 -8.23
N LEU A 14 -11.17 -8.38 -8.63
CA LEU A 14 -9.72 -8.31 -8.49
C LEU A 14 -9.34 -7.72 -7.12
N VAL A 15 -8.46 -8.40 -6.39
CA VAL A 15 -7.74 -7.83 -5.25
C VAL A 15 -6.46 -7.19 -5.77
N ALA A 16 -6.38 -5.86 -5.71
CA ALA A 16 -5.19 -5.12 -6.12
C ALA A 16 -4.17 -5.10 -4.97
N VAL A 17 -4.57 -4.55 -3.82
CA VAL A 17 -3.78 -4.56 -2.59
C VAL A 17 -4.39 -5.55 -1.62
N ASN A 18 -3.59 -6.43 -1.01
CA ASN A 18 -4.06 -7.46 -0.09
C ASN A 18 -3.42 -7.32 1.30
N SER A 19 -4.19 -6.86 2.28
CA SER A 19 -3.80 -6.75 3.68
C SER A 19 -2.47 -6.01 3.92
N LEU A 20 -2.26 -4.87 3.23
CA LEU A 20 -1.06 -4.06 3.35
C LEU A 20 -1.06 -3.28 4.67
N SER A 21 0.01 -3.45 5.45
CA SER A 21 0.34 -2.55 6.56
C SER A 21 1.60 -1.77 6.23
N PHE A 22 1.59 -0.46 6.45
CA PHE A 22 2.69 0.44 6.12
C PHE A 22 2.64 1.71 6.97
N GLU A 23 3.81 2.25 7.31
CA GLU A 23 3.94 3.42 8.16
C GLU A 23 4.88 4.44 7.52
N VAL A 24 4.51 5.73 7.59
CA VAL A 24 5.37 6.85 7.16
C VAL A 24 5.58 7.80 8.33
N GLN A 25 6.84 7.85 8.76
CA GLN A 25 7.34 8.77 9.78
C GLN A 25 7.43 10.20 9.23
N GLU A 26 7.20 11.20 10.09
CA GLU A 26 7.27 12.61 9.69
C GLU A 26 8.67 13.01 9.25
N GLY A 27 8.78 13.85 8.22
CA GLY A 27 10.06 14.30 7.67
C GLY A 27 10.81 13.27 6.81
N THR A 28 10.21 12.10 6.53
CA THR A 28 10.82 11.06 5.69
C THR A 28 10.26 11.05 4.27
N ILE A 29 11.07 10.56 3.31
CA ILE A 29 10.65 10.33 1.92
C ILE A 29 10.76 8.83 1.63
N HIS A 30 9.67 8.23 1.16
CA HIS A 30 9.60 6.82 0.80
C HIS A 30 9.37 6.66 -0.70
N GLY A 31 10.13 5.78 -1.34
CA GLY A 31 9.93 5.37 -2.73
C GLY A 31 9.35 3.96 -2.79
N LEU A 32 8.18 3.81 -3.40
CA LEU A 32 7.59 2.50 -3.70
C LEU A 32 7.86 2.16 -5.16
N ILE A 33 8.43 0.97 -5.40
CA ILE A 33 8.70 0.47 -6.76
C ILE A 33 8.12 -0.92 -6.93
N GLY A 34 7.74 -1.24 -8.16
CA GLY A 34 7.22 -2.55 -8.53
C GLY A 34 6.86 -2.58 -10.01
N PRO A 35 6.74 -3.77 -10.60
CA PRO A 35 6.21 -3.92 -11.96
C PRO A 35 4.74 -3.48 -12.03
N ASN A 36 4.23 -3.25 -13.24
CA ASN A 36 2.82 -2.91 -13.46
C ASN A 36 1.90 -3.98 -12.86
N GLY A 37 1.01 -3.56 -11.95
CA GLY A 37 0.07 -4.44 -11.27
C GLY A 37 0.63 -5.20 -10.07
N ALA A 38 1.79 -4.81 -9.51
CA ALA A 38 2.39 -5.43 -8.32
C ALA A 38 1.60 -5.21 -7.02
N GLY A 39 0.63 -4.28 -7.03
CA GLY A 39 -0.22 -3.93 -5.92
C GLY A 39 -1.25 -2.90 -6.37
#